data_AF-A0A1Y0EQA8-F1
#
_entry.id   AF-A0A1Y0EQA8-F1
#
_cell.length_a   1.000
_cell.length_b   1.000
_cell.length_c   1.000
_cell.angle_alpha   90.00
_cell.angle_beta   90.00
_cell.angle_gamma   90.00
#
_symmetry.space_group_name_H-M   'P 1'
#
loop_
_entity.id
_entity.type
_entity.pdbx_description
1 polymer ?
#
loop_
_entity_poly.entity_id
_entity_poly.type
_entity_poly.pdbx_seq_one_letter_code
_entity_poly.pdbx_strand_id
1 'polypeptide(L)'
;MPAPIESPEPATAPATLHANLHNPNEGMLEFDMGALSIDPDSRSFDAQDSIAPDDEDEDPLATKLSLAREFHAIGDTDGARALVKEVIAEADGAVKARAERFLAELS
;
A
#
# COMPACT_ATOMS: atom_id res chain seq x y z
N MET A 1 49.96 41.63 -26.46
CA MET A 1 50.53 40.95 -25.28
C MET A 1 49.84 41.51 -24.05
N PRO A 2 49.15 40.73 -23.21
CA PRO A 2 48.84 41.12 -21.85
C PRO A 2 49.94 40.64 -20.88
N ALA A 3 50.22 41.44 -19.85
CA ALA A 3 51.13 41.14 -18.74
C ALA A 3 50.35 41.08 -17.39
N PRO A 4 50.92 40.47 -16.34
CA PRO A 4 50.22 39.75 -15.26
C PRO A 4 50.21 40.47 -13.90
N ILE A 5 49.43 39.96 -12.91
CA ILE A 5 49.58 40.08 -11.43
C ILE A 5 48.44 39.24 -10.77
N GLU A 6 48.51 38.59 -9.62
CA GLU A 6 49.53 38.31 -8.59
C GLU A 6 48.86 37.37 -7.55
N SER A 7 49.59 36.41 -6.97
CA SER A 7 49.16 35.61 -5.81
C SER A 7 49.94 36.03 -4.58
N PRO A 8 49.31 36.04 -3.39
CA PRO A 8 49.93 35.38 -2.24
C PRO A 8 48.94 34.65 -1.29
N GLU A 9 49.37 33.47 -0.78
CA GLU A 9 48.92 32.80 0.48
C GLU A 9 49.05 33.74 1.71
N PRO A 10 48.58 33.48 2.97
CA PRO A 10 48.19 32.22 3.64
C PRO A 10 46.96 32.34 4.61
N ALA A 11 46.53 31.26 5.28
CA ALA A 11 46.15 31.25 6.71
C ALA A 11 45.56 29.92 7.18
N THR A 12 46.39 29.16 7.90
CA THR A 12 46.14 28.39 9.13
C THR A 12 44.70 28.23 9.61
N ALA A 13 44.32 26.96 9.83
CA ALA A 13 43.08 26.46 10.43
C ALA A 13 42.80 26.94 11.87
N PRO A 14 41.54 26.81 12.33
CA PRO A 14 41.25 26.46 13.72
C PRO A 14 40.63 25.07 13.82
N ALA A 15 41.15 24.26 14.74
CA ALA A 15 40.45 23.13 15.32
C ALA A 15 39.95 23.56 16.72
N THR A 16 38.68 23.27 17.04
CA THR A 16 38.00 23.11 18.36
C THR A 16 36.55 23.59 18.23
N LEU A 17 35.50 23.03 18.85
CA LEU A 17 35.22 21.78 19.57
C LEU A 17 33.69 21.82 19.80
N HIS A 18 33.00 20.72 19.50
CA HIS A 18 31.65 20.33 19.97
C HIS A 18 30.36 21.02 19.48
N ALA A 19 29.39 20.11 19.27
CA ALA A 19 27.94 20.24 19.24
C ALA A 19 27.29 20.76 17.96
N ASN A 20 27.11 19.86 16.98
CA ASN A 20 25.80 19.74 16.35
C ASN A 20 25.54 18.27 15.97
N LEU A 21 24.85 17.58 16.88
CA LEU A 21 24.04 16.40 16.62
C LEU A 21 23.19 16.69 15.38
N HIS A 22 23.46 16.09 14.23
CA HIS A 22 22.50 15.76 13.16
C HIS A 22 23.25 14.85 12.18
N ASN A 23 23.04 13.54 12.29
CA ASN A 23 23.51 12.61 11.27
C ASN A 23 22.84 12.99 9.93
N PRO A 24 23.58 13.12 8.82
CA PRO A 24 23.04 13.49 7.51
C PRO A 24 22.22 12.35 6.84
N ASN A 25 21.67 11.42 7.63
CA ASN A 25 20.84 10.31 7.16
C ASN A 25 19.44 10.31 7.80
N GLU A 26 18.94 11.43 8.34
CA GLU A 26 17.56 11.55 8.84
C GLU A 26 16.47 11.60 7.75
N GLY A 27 16.75 11.08 6.53
CA GLY A 27 15.82 11.08 5.41
C GLY A 27 15.51 9.69 4.83
N MET A 28 16.16 8.64 5.30
CA MET A 28 15.91 7.27 4.86
C MET A 28 15.49 6.47 6.09
N LEU A 29 14.22 6.07 6.16
CA LEU A 29 13.79 5.10 7.17
C LEU A 29 14.68 3.86 7.00
N GLU A 30 15.60 3.65 7.93
CA GLU A 30 16.41 2.44 7.97
C GLU A 30 15.46 1.29 8.25
N PHE A 31 15.14 0.54 7.20
CA PHE A 31 14.32 -0.66 7.29
C PHE A 31 15.16 -1.74 7.95
N ASP A 32 15.16 -1.76 9.28
CA ASP A 32 15.87 -2.75 10.08
C ASP A 32 15.22 -4.13 9.89
N MET A 33 15.75 -4.91 8.95
CA MET A 33 15.32 -6.29 8.71
C MET A 33 15.69 -7.23 9.87
N GLY A 34 16.54 -6.80 10.81
CA GLY A 34 16.86 -7.54 12.02
C GLY A 34 15.72 -7.48 13.05
N ALA A 35 15.01 -6.34 13.13
CA ALA A 35 13.80 -6.18 13.93
C ALA A 35 12.60 -6.97 13.37
N LEU A 36 12.61 -7.30 12.08
CA LEU A 36 11.63 -8.17 11.41
C LEU A 36 11.95 -9.66 11.54
N SER A 37 12.93 -10.05 12.37
CA SER A 37 13.10 -11.43 12.80
C SER A 37 11.92 -11.81 13.71
N ILE A 38 10.74 -11.90 13.09
CA ILE A 38 9.47 -12.26 13.68
C ILE A 38 9.57 -13.77 13.93
N ASP A 39 9.77 -14.15 15.18
CA ASP A 39 9.67 -15.54 15.56
C ASP A 39 8.18 -15.95 15.42
N PRO A 40 7.83 -16.85 14.48
CA PRO A 40 6.44 -17.22 14.25
C PRO A 40 5.85 -18.04 15.41
N ASP A 41 6.70 -18.56 16.30
CA ASP A 41 6.32 -19.36 17.47
C ASP A 41 5.93 -18.49 18.67
N SER A 42 6.46 -17.26 18.74
CA SER A 42 6.14 -16.27 19.77
C SER A 42 4.76 -15.60 19.60
N ARG A 43 3.95 -16.01 18.61
CA ARG A 43 2.55 -15.61 18.45
C ARG A 43 1.61 -16.28 19.46
N SER A 44 2.06 -16.44 20.70
CA SER A 44 1.14 -16.57 21.82
C SER A 44 0.57 -15.18 22.10
N PHE A 45 -0.28 -14.71 21.17
CA PHE A 45 -1.12 -13.55 21.39
C PHE A 45 -2.03 -13.89 22.58
N ASP A 46 -1.79 -13.25 23.72
CA ASP A 46 -2.77 -13.16 24.77
C ASP A 46 -4.06 -12.63 24.12
N ALA A 47 -5.11 -13.43 24.20
CA ALA A 47 -6.38 -13.21 23.55
C ALA A 47 -7.09 -11.99 24.17
N GLN A 48 -6.65 -10.79 23.81
CA GLN A 48 -7.36 -9.56 24.10
C GLN A 48 -7.61 -8.80 22.81
N ASP A 49 -8.84 -8.99 22.32
CA ASP A 49 -9.63 -7.96 21.66
C ASP A 49 -8.97 -7.30 20.45
N SER A 50 -8.49 -8.12 19.52
CA SER A 50 -8.51 -7.70 18.13
C SER A 50 -9.98 -7.72 17.69
N ILE A 51 -10.64 -6.56 17.70
CA ILE A 51 -11.75 -6.33 16.77
C ILE A 51 -11.12 -6.39 15.38
N ALA A 52 -10.94 -7.61 14.87
CA ALA A 52 -10.85 -7.82 13.44
C ALA A 52 -12.13 -7.20 12.87
N PRO A 53 -12.05 -6.34 11.84
CA PRO A 53 -13.25 -6.01 11.12
C PRO A 53 -13.85 -7.35 10.65
N ASP A 54 -15.12 -7.57 10.97
CA ASP A 54 -15.94 -8.73 10.62
C ASP A 54 -16.17 -8.80 9.08
N ASP A 55 -15.14 -8.47 8.29
CA ASP A 55 -15.09 -8.58 6.84
C ASP A 55 -14.44 -9.92 6.43
N GLU A 56 -14.12 -10.81 7.38
CA GLU A 56 -13.56 -12.14 7.12
C GLU A 56 -14.61 -13.14 6.58
N ASP A 57 -15.90 -12.79 6.61
CA ASP A 57 -17.00 -13.63 6.12
C ASP A 57 -17.76 -13.05 4.92
N GLU A 58 -17.28 -11.95 4.30
CA GLU A 58 -17.86 -11.55 3.01
C GLU A 58 -17.39 -12.53 1.93
N ASP A 59 -18.30 -13.42 1.53
CA ASP A 59 -18.13 -14.40 0.45
C ASP A 59 -17.30 -13.80 -0.69
N PRO A 60 -16.22 -14.46 -1.14
CA PRO A 60 -15.32 -13.88 -2.16
C PRO A 60 -16.07 -13.47 -3.43
N LEU A 61 -17.17 -14.18 -3.74
CA LEU A 61 -18.09 -13.88 -4.84
C LEU A 61 -18.94 -12.63 -4.59
N ALA A 62 -19.34 -12.37 -3.36
CA ALA A 62 -20.04 -11.15 -2.96
C ALA A 62 -19.13 -9.93 -3.11
N THR A 63 -17.87 -10.03 -2.67
CA THR A 63 -16.85 -9.00 -2.88
C THR A 63 -16.61 -8.75 -4.38
N LYS A 64 -16.53 -9.82 -5.18
CA LYS A 64 -16.40 -9.72 -6.64
C LYS A 64 -17.60 -9.01 -7.29
N LEU A 65 -18.82 -9.29 -6.82
CA LEU A 65 -20.02 -8.59 -7.28
C LEU A 65 -20.06 -7.12 -6.84
N SER A 66 -19.53 -6.79 -5.66
CA SER A 66 -19.36 -5.41 -5.22
C SER A 66 -18.35 -4.66 -6.08
N LEU A 67 -17.22 -5.27 -6.42
CA LEU A 67 -16.24 -4.68 -7.35
C LEU A 67 -16.83 -4.45 -8.74
N ALA A 68 -17.69 -5.35 -9.23
CA ALA A 68 -18.37 -5.14 -10.52
C ALA A 68 -19.29 -3.91 -10.50
N ARG A 69 -19.96 -3.66 -9.38
CA ARG A 69 -20.79 -2.47 -9.20
C ARG A 69 -19.95 -1.21 -9.17
N GLU A 70 -18.77 -1.26 -8.55
CA GLU A 70 -17.81 -0.16 -8.58
C GLU A 70 -17.30 0.12 -10.01
N PHE A 71 -17.00 -0.93 -10.79
CA PHE A 71 -16.62 -0.76 -12.21
C PHE A 71 -17.72 -0.05 -13.02
N HIS A 72 -18.98 -0.46 -12.84
CA HIS A 72 -20.09 0.22 -13.50
C HIS A 72 -20.23 1.67 -13.04
N ALA A 73 -20.06 1.94 -11.74
CA ALA A 73 -20.16 3.29 -11.17
C ALA A 73 -19.11 4.27 -11.73
N ILE A 74 -17.90 3.77 -12.05
CA ILE A 74 -16.85 4.57 -12.71
C ILE A 74 -16.99 4.62 -14.24
N GLY A 75 -18.01 3.97 -14.81
CA GLY A 75 -18.31 3.95 -16.24
C GLY A 75 -17.72 2.76 -17.02
N ASP A 76 -17.00 1.84 -16.36
CA ASP A 76 -16.48 0.63 -16.97
C ASP A 76 -17.55 -0.48 -17.00
N THR A 77 -18.50 -0.32 -17.91
CA THR A 77 -19.61 -1.26 -18.09
C THR A 77 -19.14 -2.61 -18.62
N ASP A 78 -18.09 -2.65 -19.46
CA ASP A 78 -17.58 -3.91 -20.01
C ASP A 78 -16.83 -4.73 -18.94
N GLY A 79 -16.00 -4.06 -18.13
CA GLY A 79 -15.33 -4.67 -16.97
C GLY A 79 -16.33 -5.17 -15.93
N ALA A 80 -17.35 -4.37 -15.59
CA ALA A 80 -18.44 -4.80 -14.71
C ALA A 80 -19.14 -6.05 -15.24
N ARG A 81 -19.50 -6.05 -16.53
CA ARG A 81 -20.19 -7.17 -17.18
C ARG A 81 -19.36 -8.44 -17.20
N ALA A 82 -18.06 -8.34 -17.48
CA ALA A 82 -17.15 -9.48 -17.45
C ALA A 82 -17.11 -10.11 -16.05
N LEU A 83 -16.92 -9.27 -15.03
CA LEU A 83 -16.82 -9.73 -13.65
C LEU A 83 -18.13 -10.36 -13.14
N VAL A 84 -19.28 -9.79 -13.50
CA VAL A 84 -20.61 -10.35 -13.16
C VAL A 84 -20.83 -11.72 -13.81
N LYS A 85 -20.38 -11.93 -15.05
CA LYS A 85 -20.49 -13.23 -15.71
C LYS A 85 -19.67 -14.30 -14.99
N GLU A 86 -18.48 -13.94 -14.50
CA GLU A 86 -17.69 -14.85 -13.65
C GLU A 86 -18.44 -15.19 -12.36
N VAL A 87 -19.02 -14.20 -11.68
CA VAL A 87 -19.80 -14.42 -10.46
C VAL A 87 -21.01 -15.32 -10.73
N ILE A 88 -21.76 -15.14 -11.83
CA ILE A 88 -22.91 -15.99 -12.15
C ILE A 88 -22.49 -17.44 -12.44
N ALA A 89 -21.30 -17.63 -13.00
CA ALA A 89 -20.77 -18.96 -13.33
C ALA A 89 -20.32 -19.73 -12.08
N GLU A 90 -19.85 -19.02 -11.04
CA GLU A 90 -19.26 -19.62 -9.84
C GLU A 90 -20.18 -19.55 -8.60
N ALA A 91 -21.09 -18.57 -8.54
CA ALA A 91 -22.00 -18.38 -7.42
C ALA A 91 -23.28 -19.20 -7.53
N ASP A 92 -23.88 -19.45 -6.38
CA ASP A 92 -25.19 -20.08 -6.22
C ASP A 92 -26.12 -19.23 -5.35
N GLY A 93 -27.40 -19.62 -5.33
CA GLY A 93 -28.41 -19.05 -4.44
C GLY A 93 -28.58 -17.53 -4.58
N ALA A 94 -28.46 -16.81 -3.47
CA ALA A 94 -28.75 -15.39 -3.39
C ALA A 94 -27.71 -14.52 -4.15
N VAL A 95 -26.44 -14.91 -4.13
CA VAL A 95 -25.37 -14.14 -4.82
C VAL A 95 -25.56 -14.22 -6.33
N LYS A 96 -25.86 -15.41 -6.87
CA LYS A 96 -26.19 -15.59 -8.28
C LYS A 96 -27.40 -14.76 -8.70
N ALA A 97 -28.49 -14.81 -7.94
CA ALA A 97 -29.70 -14.05 -8.25
C ALA A 97 -29.44 -12.53 -8.26
N ARG A 98 -28.60 -12.02 -7.34
CA ARG A 98 -28.18 -10.61 -7.34
C ARG A 98 -27.32 -10.28 -8.57
N ALA A 99 -26.39 -11.16 -8.93
CA ALA A 99 -25.53 -10.99 -10.10
C ALA A 99 -26.32 -11.00 -11.42
N GLU A 100 -27.28 -11.91 -11.58
CA GLU A 100 -28.17 -11.97 -12.76
C GLU A 100 -29.03 -10.72 -12.91
N ARG A 101 -29.55 -10.19 -11.80
CA ARG A 101 -30.29 -8.90 -11.81
C ARG A 101 -29.39 -7.76 -12.25
N PHE A 102 -28.19 -7.68 -11.70
CA PHE A 102 -27.24 -6.64 -12.08
C PHE A 102 -26.81 -6.79 -13.55
N LEU A 103 -26.63 -8.02 -14.06
CA LEU A 103 -26.35 -8.25 -15.48
C LEU A 103 -27.46 -7.71 -16.40
N ALA A 104 -28.72 -7.81 -15.98
CA ALA A 104 -29.86 -7.27 -16.71
C ALA A 104 -29.94 -5.73 -16.67
N GLU A 105 -29.33 -5.09 -15.67
CA GLU A 105 -29.19 -3.63 -15.60
C GLU A 105 -28.06 -3.11 -16.51
N LEU A 106 -27.07 -3.96 -16.80
CA LEU A 106 -25.93 -3.66 -17.68
C LEU A 106 -26.21 -3.92 -19.17
N SER A 107 -27.38 -4.49 -19.51
CA SER A 107 -27.78 -4.85 -20.89
C SER A 107 -28.48 -3.74 -21.66
#